data_AF-A0A2N3WYY1-F1
#
_entry.id   AF-A0A2N3WYY1-F1
#
_cell.length_a   1.000
_cell.length_b   1.000
_cell.length_c   1.000
_cell.angle_alpha   90.00
_cell.angle_beta   90.00
_cell.angle_gamma   90.00
#
_symmetry.space_group_name_H-M   'P 1'
#
loop_
_entity.id
_entity.type
_entity.pdbx_description
1 polymer ?
#
loop_
_entity_poly.entity_id
_entity_poly.type
_entity_poly.pdbx_seq_one_letter_code
_entity_poly.pdbx_strand_id
1 'polypeptide(L)'
;MTLTLDHALFAAAPKGLRAELTDLDPAAFLDRYTRADGSIALREWSCSGTDFTATLEFADHLRTVIATGSPVAAMTSALYDEGYPLEILRFHQRPTTDGTATFMQCEINGRRGWAVATAADSAESTVRAMIAGVNLLAG
;
A
#
# COMPACT_ATOMS: atom_id res chain seq x y z
N MET A 1 -20.16 -3.39 -2.01
CA MET A 1 -20.43 -3.92 -0.65
C MET A 1 -19.43 -3.18 0.24
N THR A 2 -19.82 -2.04 0.81
CA THR A 2 -18.91 -0.87 0.91
C THR A 2 -18.93 -0.17 2.27
N LEU A 3 -19.22 -0.86 3.38
CA LEU A 3 -19.43 -0.19 4.68
C LEU A 3 -18.82 -0.89 5.92
N THR A 4 -18.17 -2.04 5.79
CA THR A 4 -17.60 -2.76 6.94
C THR A 4 -16.07 -2.60 7.09
N LEU A 5 -15.38 -2.29 5.99
CA LEU A 5 -13.90 -2.19 5.93
C LEU A 5 -13.33 -0.99 6.72
N ASP A 6 -14.16 0.00 7.08
CA ASP A 6 -13.66 1.34 7.39
C ASP A 6 -13.34 1.54 8.88
N HIS A 7 -14.08 0.89 9.79
CA HIS A 7 -13.85 1.04 11.24
C HIS A 7 -12.67 0.21 11.75
N ALA A 8 -12.52 -1.03 11.26
CA ALA A 8 -11.43 -1.92 11.70
C ALA A 8 -10.07 -1.37 11.26
N LEU A 9 -9.99 -0.83 10.04
CA LEU A 9 -8.78 -0.21 9.50
C LEU A 9 -8.40 1.06 10.27
N PHE A 10 -9.38 1.92 10.54
CA PHE A 10 -9.17 3.13 11.34
C PHE A 10 -8.71 2.80 12.78
N ALA A 11 -9.34 1.82 13.43
CA ALA A 11 -8.96 1.37 14.78
C ALA A 11 -7.54 0.77 14.82
N ALA A 12 -7.12 0.09 13.76
CA ALA A 12 -5.80 -0.53 13.62
C ALA A 12 -4.67 0.48 13.34
N ALA A 13 -4.98 1.74 13.04
CA ALA A 13 -4.00 2.76 12.70
C ALA A 13 -2.88 2.90 13.76
N PRO A 14 -1.60 2.97 13.38
CA PRO A 14 -0.51 3.18 14.33
C PRO A 14 -0.58 4.57 14.97
N LYS A 15 0.05 4.74 16.15
CA LYS A 15 0.05 6.01 16.90
C LYS A 15 0.44 7.22 16.05
N GLY A 16 1.42 7.06 15.15
CA GLY A 16 1.87 8.13 14.26
C GLY A 16 0.80 8.59 13.28
N LEU A 17 0.00 7.66 12.75
CA LEU A 17 -1.12 7.98 11.86
C LEU A 17 -2.31 8.51 12.65
N ARG A 18 -2.65 7.93 13.81
CA ARG A 18 -3.78 8.37 14.64
C ARG A 18 -3.74 9.86 14.99
N ALA A 19 -2.55 10.44 15.14
CA ALA A 19 -2.40 11.88 15.36
C ALA A 19 -2.96 12.72 14.20
N GLU A 20 -2.86 12.23 12.96
CA GLU A 20 -3.39 12.87 11.74
C GLU A 20 -4.89 12.60 11.53
N LEU A 21 -5.49 11.66 12.28
CA LEU A 21 -6.89 11.24 12.12
C LEU A 21 -7.87 11.99 13.03
N THR A 22 -7.41 12.99 13.76
CA THR A 22 -8.29 13.78 14.64
C THR A 22 -9.32 14.51 13.78
N ASP A 23 -10.60 14.30 14.08
CA ASP A 23 -11.76 14.85 13.35
C ASP A 23 -11.92 14.37 11.89
N LEU A 24 -11.16 13.35 11.46
CA LEU A 24 -11.29 12.77 10.12
C LEU A 24 -12.34 11.66 10.13
N ASP A 25 -13.35 11.76 9.27
CA ASP A 25 -14.29 10.66 9.08
C ASP A 25 -13.64 9.49 8.31
N PRO A 26 -14.20 8.27 8.42
CA PRO A 26 -13.62 7.10 7.76
C PRO A 26 -13.59 7.16 6.23
N ALA A 27 -14.51 7.89 5.58
CA ALA A 27 -14.50 8.03 4.12
C ALA A 27 -13.36 8.96 3.67
N ALA A 28 -13.16 10.07 4.37
CA ALA A 28 -12.04 10.98 4.17
C ALA A 28 -10.69 10.32 4.47
N PHE A 29 -10.65 9.37 5.42
CA PHE A 29 -9.49 8.51 5.65
C PHE A 29 -9.13 7.67 4.42
N LEU A 30 -10.10 6.97 3.84
CA LEU A 30 -9.86 6.13 2.67
C LEU A 30 -9.41 6.96 1.46
N ASP A 31 -10.11 8.04 1.16
CA ASP A 31 -9.73 8.93 0.05
C ASP A 31 -8.30 9.45 0.19
N ARG A 32 -7.89 9.78 1.42
CA ARG A 32 -6.57 10.34 1.71
C ARG A 32 -5.45 9.31 1.70
N TYR A 33 -5.69 8.08 2.16
CA TYR A 33 -4.62 7.14 2.48
C TYR A 33 -4.65 5.84 1.66
N THR A 34 -5.75 5.51 0.99
CA THR A 34 -5.92 4.23 0.25
C THR A 34 -6.05 4.43 -1.26
N ARG A 35 -5.34 5.41 -1.83
CA ARG A 35 -5.46 5.76 -3.25
C ARG A 35 -4.99 4.64 -4.18
N ALA A 36 -5.93 3.90 -4.75
CA ALA A 36 -5.62 2.78 -5.67
C ALA A 36 -5.47 3.23 -7.13
N ASP A 37 -6.03 4.38 -7.49
CA ASP A 37 -5.97 5.00 -8.81
C ASP A 37 -4.78 5.97 -8.92
N GLY A 38 -4.06 5.94 -10.05
CA GLY A 38 -2.91 6.81 -10.29
C GLY A 38 -1.97 6.25 -11.35
N SER A 39 -0.69 6.60 -11.23
CA SER A 39 0.36 6.23 -12.17
C SER A 39 0.64 4.73 -12.22
N ILE A 40 0.24 3.97 -11.19
CA ILE A 40 0.44 2.53 -11.09
C ILE A 40 -0.85 1.83 -10.66
N ALA A 41 -1.18 0.70 -11.29
CA ALA A 41 -2.26 -0.18 -10.87
C ALA A 41 -1.81 -1.64 -10.73
N LEU A 42 -2.33 -2.36 -9.74
CA LEU A 42 -2.17 -3.82 -9.65
C LEU A 42 -3.19 -4.51 -10.55
N ARG A 43 -2.73 -5.28 -11.55
CA ARG A 43 -3.58 -6.00 -12.49
C ARG A 43 -3.77 -7.46 -12.12
N GLU A 44 -2.68 -8.12 -11.75
CA GLU A 44 -2.72 -9.52 -11.34
C GLU A 44 -1.91 -9.69 -10.06
N TRP A 45 -2.40 -10.58 -9.21
CA TRP A 45 -1.75 -10.96 -7.97
C TRP A 45 -1.88 -12.47 -7.77
N SER A 46 -0.79 -13.11 -7.37
CA SER A 46 -0.81 -14.47 -6.83
C SER A 46 0.20 -14.60 -5.71
N CYS A 47 -0.13 -15.41 -4.70
CA CYS A 47 0.72 -15.68 -3.57
C CYS A 47 0.60 -17.16 -3.18
N SER A 48 1.73 -17.83 -3.01
CA SER A 48 1.82 -19.23 -2.58
C SER A 48 2.96 -19.37 -1.57
N GLY A 49 2.60 -19.41 -0.29
CA GLY A 49 3.58 -19.44 0.80
C GLY A 49 4.37 -18.13 0.87
N THR A 50 5.66 -18.18 0.55
CA THR A 50 6.54 -17.01 0.49
C THR A 50 6.73 -16.47 -0.92
N ASP A 51 6.23 -17.18 -1.93
CA ASP A 51 6.38 -16.80 -3.33
C ASP A 51 5.19 -15.95 -3.75
N PHE A 52 5.44 -14.84 -4.44
CA PHE A 52 4.39 -14.01 -4.99
C PHE A 52 4.72 -13.52 -6.40
N THR A 53 3.66 -13.23 -7.14
CA THR A 53 3.70 -12.58 -8.45
C THR A 53 2.75 -11.39 -8.44
N ALA A 54 3.25 -10.22 -8.82
CA ALA A 54 2.46 -9.01 -9.00
C ALA A 54 2.67 -8.46 -10.40
N THR A 55 1.60 -8.37 -11.20
CA THR A 55 1.64 -7.66 -12.48
C THR A 55 1.13 -6.23 -12.25
N LEU A 56 2.02 -5.27 -12.44
CA LEU A 56 1.79 -3.85 -12.30
C LEU A 56 1.58 -3.23 -13.69
N GLU A 57 0.60 -2.36 -13.81
CA GLU A 57 0.43 -1.49 -14.97
C GLU A 57 0.94 -0.10 -14.66
N PHE A 58 1.82 0.38 -15.52
CA PHE A 58 2.30 1.75 -15.60
C PHE A 58 1.65 2.43 -16.80
N ALA A 59 1.89 3.73 -16.97
CA ALA A 59 1.24 4.52 -18.02
C ALA A 59 1.44 3.98 -19.45
N ASP A 60 2.58 3.33 -19.72
CA ASP A 60 2.99 2.89 -21.05
C ASP A 60 3.26 1.39 -21.18
N HIS A 61 3.35 0.64 -20.08
CA HIS A 61 3.67 -0.79 -20.11
C HIS A 61 3.21 -1.56 -18.86
N LEU A 62 3.28 -2.90 -18.96
CA LEU A 62 3.11 -3.82 -17.84
C LEU A 62 4.47 -4.34 -17.36
N ARG A 63 4.63 -4.48 -16.05
CA ARG A 63 5.77 -5.16 -15.43
C ARG A 63 5.30 -6.22 -14.45
N THR A 64 5.85 -7.41 -14.56
CA THR A 64 5.61 -8.49 -13.60
C THR A 64 6.78 -8.62 -12.63
N VAL A 65 6.48 -8.51 -11.34
CA VAL A 65 7.43 -8.72 -10.24
C VAL A 65 7.18 -10.11 -9.67
N ILE A 66 8.19 -10.98 -9.75
CA ILE A 66 8.17 -12.33 -9.19
C ILE A 66 9.25 -12.38 -8.12
N ALA A 67 8.89 -12.73 -6.88
CA ALA A 67 9.87 -12.86 -5.83
C ALA A 67 9.44 -13.86 -4.75
N THR A 68 10.45 -14.33 -4.02
CA THR A 68 10.31 -15.15 -2.81
C THR A 68 10.73 -14.33 -1.60
N GLY A 69 9.96 -14.41 -0.52
CA GLY A 69 10.28 -13.78 0.76
C GLY A 69 9.64 -12.40 0.90
N SER A 70 10.42 -11.33 0.82
CA SER A 70 9.97 -9.98 1.18
C SER A 70 9.36 -9.21 0.00
N PRO A 71 8.04 -8.91 0.02
CA PRO A 71 7.41 -8.09 -1.01
C PRO A 71 7.96 -6.67 -1.04
N VAL A 72 8.34 -6.14 0.13
CA VAL A 72 8.95 -4.81 0.25
C VAL A 72 10.20 -4.72 -0.62
N ALA A 73 11.14 -5.64 -0.45
CA ALA A 73 12.44 -5.57 -1.14
C ALA A 73 12.28 -5.63 -2.66
N ALA A 74 11.45 -6.57 -3.15
CA ALA A 74 11.20 -6.74 -4.57
C ALA A 74 10.48 -5.52 -5.17
N MET A 75 9.44 -5.02 -4.48
CA MET A 75 8.68 -3.87 -4.94
C MET A 75 9.51 -2.59 -4.92
N THR A 76 10.30 -2.31 -3.87
CA THR A 76 11.16 -1.12 -3.85
C THR A 76 12.17 -1.12 -4.99
N SER A 77 12.73 -2.30 -5.33
CA SER A 77 13.64 -2.42 -6.46
C SER A 77 12.92 -2.18 -7.79
N ALA A 78 11.78 -2.85 -8.01
CA ALA A 78 11.01 -2.71 -9.23
C ALA A 78 10.50 -1.27 -9.44
N LEU A 79 10.04 -0.62 -8.37
CA LEU A 79 9.58 0.77 -8.42
C LEU A 79 10.73 1.75 -8.68
N TYR A 80 11.91 1.51 -8.10
CA TYR A 80 13.09 2.33 -8.36
C TYR A 80 13.50 2.27 -9.83
N ASP A 81 13.50 1.08 -10.44
CA ASP A 81 13.80 0.90 -11.86
C ASP A 81 12.78 1.63 -12.76
N GLU A 82 11.56 1.85 -12.27
CA GLU A 82 10.49 2.59 -12.93
C GLU A 82 10.48 4.10 -12.61
N GLY A 83 11.52 4.60 -11.92
CA GLY A 83 11.64 6.02 -11.59
C GLY A 83 10.84 6.47 -10.36
N TYR A 84 10.35 5.52 -9.55
CA TYR A 84 9.65 5.78 -8.29
C TYR A 84 10.53 5.34 -7.10
N PRO A 85 11.45 6.19 -6.61
CA PRO A 85 12.31 5.87 -5.47
C PRO A 85 11.52 5.93 -4.16
N LEU A 86 10.68 4.92 -3.91
CA LEU A 86 9.83 4.81 -2.74
C LEU A 86 10.65 4.43 -1.50
N GLU A 87 10.81 5.36 -0.58
CA GLU A 87 11.47 5.13 0.70
C GLU A 87 10.44 4.82 1.80
N ILE A 88 10.67 3.76 2.57
CA ILE A 88 9.79 3.36 3.68
C ILE A 88 10.36 3.86 5.00
N LEU A 89 9.66 4.80 5.64
CA LEU A 89 10.07 5.44 6.89
C LEU A 89 9.46 4.78 8.12
N ARG A 90 8.23 4.29 8.00
CA ARG A 90 7.54 3.52 9.04
C ARG A 90 6.72 2.43 8.40
N PHE A 91 6.71 1.26 9.00
CA PHE A 91 5.96 0.10 8.53
C PHE A 91 5.25 -0.58 9.70
N HIS A 92 3.94 -0.78 9.56
CA HIS A 92 3.13 -1.47 10.55
C HIS A 92 2.14 -2.40 9.86
N GLN A 93 2.06 -3.65 10.31
CA GLN A 93 1.02 -4.58 9.91
C GLN A 93 0.16 -4.98 11.09
N ARG A 94 -1.14 -5.10 10.86
CA ARG A 94 -2.13 -5.49 11.87
C ARG A 94 -3.12 -6.47 11.26
N PRO A 95 -3.39 -7.61 11.92
CA PRO A 95 -4.54 -8.41 11.57
C PRO A 95 -5.82 -7.63 11.88
N THR A 96 -6.81 -7.80 11.02
CA THR A 96 -8.15 -7.23 11.11
C THR A 96 -9.16 -8.36 10.87
N THR A 97 -10.45 -8.10 11.07
CA THR A 97 -11.51 -9.08 10.74
C THR A 97 -11.55 -9.44 9.26
N ASP A 98 -11.10 -8.51 8.40
CA ASP A 98 -11.25 -8.59 6.95
C ASP A 98 -9.93 -8.98 6.24
N GLY A 99 -8.90 -9.34 7.03
CA GLY A 99 -7.58 -9.73 6.53
C GLY A 99 -6.45 -8.97 7.23
N THR A 100 -5.42 -8.58 6.50
CA THR A 100 -4.27 -7.82 7.02
C THR A 100 -4.29 -6.38 6.56
N ALA A 101 -4.20 -5.44 7.50
CA ALA A 101 -3.97 -4.03 7.24
C ALA A 101 -2.48 -3.69 7.28
N THR A 102 -1.99 -3.01 6.25
CA THR A 102 -0.63 -2.48 6.19
C THR A 102 -0.69 -0.96 6.20
N PHE A 103 0.05 -0.34 7.11
CA PHE A 103 0.21 1.10 7.23
C PHE A 103 1.67 1.44 7.01
N MET A 104 1.94 2.30 6.04
CA MET A 104 3.29 2.65 5.65
C MET A 104 3.42 4.17 5.59
N GLN A 105 4.35 4.73 6.34
CA GLN A 105 4.79 6.10 6.07
C GLN A 105 5.93 6.02 5.07
N CYS A 106 5.78 6.70 3.95
CA CYS A 106 6.72 6.65 2.85
C CYS A 106 7.05 8.04 2.31
N GLU A 107 8.13 8.11 1.55
CA GLU A 107 8.59 9.32 0.88
C GLU A 107 8.96 9.01 -0.57
N ILE A 108 8.66 9.95 -1.47
CA ILE A 108 9.15 9.97 -2.86
C ILE A 108 9.60 11.40 -3.14
N ASN A 109 10.87 11.59 -3.50
CA ASN A 109 11.43 12.88 -3.90
C ASN A 109 11.13 14.03 -2.90
N GLY A 110 11.26 13.76 -1.59
CA GLY A 110 10.99 14.74 -0.53
C GLY A 110 9.51 14.92 -0.16
N ARG A 111 8.56 14.31 -0.88
CA ARG A 111 7.14 14.29 -0.51
C ARG A 111 6.86 13.10 0.40
N ARG A 112 6.44 13.38 1.63
CA ARG A 112 6.16 12.36 2.65
C ARG A 112 4.68 12.21 2.93
N GLY A 113 4.20 10.98 3.07
CA GLY A 113 2.82 10.69 3.44
C GLY A 113 2.62 9.29 4.00
N TRP A 114 1.44 9.04 4.56
CA TRP A 114 1.00 7.70 4.88
C TRP A 114 0.27 7.08 3.70
N ALA A 115 0.42 5.78 3.55
CA ALA A 115 -0.33 4.94 2.64
C ALA A 115 -0.82 3.71 3.39
N VAL A 116 -2.04 3.31 3.10
CA VAL A 116 -2.74 2.25 3.82
C VAL A 116 -3.40 1.32 2.80
N ALA A 117 -3.36 0.03 3.08
CA ALA A 117 -4.16 -0.94 2.35
C ALA A 117 -4.56 -2.11 3.23
N THR A 118 -5.63 -2.80 2.81
CA THR A 118 -6.09 -4.06 3.37
C THR A 118 -6.16 -5.11 2.27
N ALA A 119 -5.80 -6.34 2.59
CA ALA A 119 -5.98 -7.49 1.71
C ALA A 119 -6.12 -8.78 2.53
N ALA A 120 -6.47 -9.89 1.88
CA ALA A 120 -6.62 -11.18 2.54
C ALA A 120 -5.31 -11.65 3.20
N ASP A 121 -4.17 -11.39 2.55
CA ASP A 121 -2.84 -11.76 3.06
C ASP A 121 -1.91 -10.55 3.26
N SER A 122 -0.84 -10.76 4.04
CA SER A 122 0.11 -9.71 4.41
C SER A 122 0.96 -9.23 3.24
N ALA A 123 1.23 -10.09 2.25
CA ALA A 123 2.04 -9.73 1.09
C ALA A 123 1.24 -8.84 0.15
N GLU A 124 -0.01 -9.22 -0.17
CA GLU A 124 -0.88 -8.42 -1.01
C GLU A 124 -1.17 -7.06 -0.38
N SER A 125 -1.45 -7.04 0.93
CA SER A 125 -1.68 -5.82 1.69
C SER A 125 -0.46 -4.88 1.63
N THR A 126 0.75 -5.45 1.66
CA THR A 126 1.99 -4.69 1.51
C THR A 126 2.11 -4.09 0.11
N VAL A 127 1.94 -4.90 -0.94
CA VAL A 127 2.03 -4.42 -2.34
C VAL A 127 1.01 -3.32 -2.62
N ARG A 128 -0.23 -3.49 -2.18
CA ARG A 128 -1.29 -2.48 -2.34
C ARG A 128 -0.96 -1.19 -1.57
N ALA A 129 -0.40 -1.28 -0.36
CA ALA A 129 0.00 -0.08 0.39
C ALA A 129 1.16 0.65 -0.30
N MET A 130 2.11 -0.07 -0.91
CA MET A 130 3.20 0.53 -1.69
C MET A 130 2.67 1.24 -2.94
N ILE A 131 1.75 0.63 -3.67
CA ILE A 131 1.08 1.26 -4.83
C ILE A 131 0.33 2.53 -4.39
N ALA A 132 -0.41 2.47 -3.27
CA ALA A 132 -1.08 3.66 -2.74
C ALA A 132 -0.09 4.77 -2.38
N GLY A 133 1.07 4.44 -1.80
CA GLY A 133 2.13 5.40 -1.52
C GLY A 133 2.65 6.08 -2.77
N VAL A 134 2.89 5.32 -3.84
CA VAL A 134 3.33 5.89 -5.13
C VAL A 134 2.25 6.79 -5.73
N ASN A 135 1.01 6.32 -5.80
CA ASN A 135 -0.10 7.09 -6.39
C ASN A 135 -0.41 8.38 -5.60
N LEU A 136 -0.17 8.40 -4.28
CA LEU A 136 -0.34 9.60 -3.45
C LEU A 136 0.80 10.62 -3.60
N LEU A 137 2.04 10.15 -3.79
CA LEU A 137 3.23 10.99 -3.65
C LEU A 137 3.92 11.33 -4.97
N ALA A 138 3.76 10.50 -6.00
CA ALA A 138 4.32 10.72 -7.32
C ALA A 138 3.32 11.33 -8.32
N GLY A 139 2.03 11.32 -7.99
CA GLY A 139 0.97 12.05 -8.72
C GLY A 139 0.96 13.55 -8.46
#